data_AF-A0A2V9DJH1-F1
#
_entry.id   AF-A0A2V9DJH1-F1
#
_cell.length_a   1.000
_cell.length_b   1.000
_cell.length_c   1.000
_cell.angle_alpha   90.00
_cell.angle_beta   90.00
_cell.angle_gamma   90.00
#
_symmetry.space_group_name_H-M   'P 1'
#
loop_
_entity.id
_entity.type
_entity.pdbx_description
1 polymer ?
#
loop_
_entity_poly.entity_id
_entity_poly.type
_entity_poly.pdbx_seq_one_letter_code
_entity_poly.pdbx_strand_id
1 'polypeptide(L)'
;MARKHYNRHILKFSAGILLLIVSLSGLEYSSLLRGMARAAEDYNRGDTESALRRYDDIERQLRSFRVIRFIPGEDRRILFLDEARSLYSLGRYDDALERMERENQFSAMITDGRFSLLRGDVTFRKGTINAGAAKSDPQILEDAISAAEDDLRESLRQDPNNWDAKYNFEYVNYIQKQLERDQKEGLKLLPQIPDKENRTKSLSPKQKT
;
A
#
# COMPACT_ATOMS: atom_id res chain seq x y z
N MET A 1 -42.45 1.62 46.85
CA MET A 1 -42.47 1.26 45.41
C MET A 1 -41.73 2.24 44.47
N ALA A 2 -41.20 3.38 44.94
CA ALA A 2 -40.59 4.41 44.08
C ALA A 2 -39.21 4.06 43.46
N ARG A 3 -38.38 3.24 44.13
CA ARG A 3 -37.04 2.86 43.63
C ARG A 3 -37.04 2.06 42.32
N LYS A 4 -38.10 1.29 42.05
CA LYS A 4 -38.20 0.41 40.87
C LYS A 4 -38.47 1.21 39.58
N HIS A 5 -39.16 2.34 39.69
CA HIS A 5 -39.41 3.26 38.56
C HIS A 5 -38.17 4.10 38.22
N TYR A 6 -37.47 4.62 39.24
CA TYR A 6 -36.25 5.42 39.04
C TYR A 6 -35.15 4.66 38.28
N ASN A 7 -34.92 3.39 38.64
CA ASN A 7 -33.92 2.55 37.96
C ASN A 7 -34.29 2.24 36.50
N ARG A 8 -35.58 2.18 36.14
CA ARG A 8 -36.03 1.99 34.75
C ARG A 8 -35.78 3.23 33.89
N HIS A 9 -35.91 4.44 34.45
CA HIS A 9 -35.62 5.68 33.71
C HIS A 9 -34.13 5.87 33.48
N ILE A 10 -33.29 5.56 34.49
CA ILE A 10 -31.82 5.59 34.33
C ILE A 10 -31.36 4.58 33.27
N LEU A 11 -31.90 3.36 33.28
CA LEU A 11 -31.56 2.34 32.29
C LEU A 11 -31.96 2.75 30.86
N LYS A 12 -33.11 3.40 30.68
CA LYS A 12 -33.54 3.91 29.37
C LYS A 12 -32.66 5.07 28.90
N PHE A 13 -32.26 5.95 29.82
CA PHE A 13 -31.39 7.07 29.51
C PHE A 13 -29.98 6.60 29.11
N SER A 14 -29.41 5.65 29.86
CA SER A 14 -28.10 5.06 29.51
C SER A 14 -28.15 4.27 28.20
N ALA A 15 -29.22 3.52 27.94
CA ALA A 15 -29.43 2.85 26.65
C ALA A 15 -29.54 3.85 25.49
N GLY A 16 -30.24 4.98 25.69
CA GLY A 16 -30.33 6.05 24.69
C GLY A 16 -28.98 6.68 24.37
N ILE A 17 -28.16 6.95 25.40
CA ILE A 17 -26.79 7.46 25.22
C ILE A 17 -25.92 6.45 24.47
N LEU A 18 -25.97 5.17 24.84
CA LEU A 18 -25.22 4.10 24.15
C LEU A 18 -25.59 4.02 22.67
N LEU A 19 -26.89 4.05 22.35
CA LEU A 19 -27.35 4.06 20.97
C LEU A 19 -26.87 5.28 20.19
N LEU A 20 -26.85 6.46 20.83
CA LEU A 20 -26.35 7.68 20.23
C LEU A 20 -24.84 7.60 19.94
N ILE A 21 -24.05 7.06 20.87
CA ILE A 21 -22.62 6.83 20.67
C ILE A 21 -22.39 5.87 19.49
N VAL A 22 -23.06 4.71 19.47
CA VAL A 22 -22.93 3.73 18.38
C VAL A 22 -23.32 4.34 17.03
N SER A 23 -24.39 5.14 17.00
CA SER A 23 -24.84 5.81 15.77
C SER A 23 -23.83 6.83 15.27
N LEU A 24 -23.28 7.66 16.16
CA LEU A 24 -22.23 8.62 15.81
C LEU A 24 -20.98 7.93 15.29
N SER A 25 -20.50 6.88 15.98
CA SER A 25 -19.35 6.10 15.54
C SER A 25 -19.58 5.46 14.16
N GLY A 26 -20.78 4.96 13.89
CA GLY A 26 -21.15 4.42 12.59
C GLY A 26 -21.13 5.46 11.46
N LEU A 27 -21.58 6.69 11.74
CA LEU A 27 -21.56 7.78 10.76
C LEU A 27 -20.13 8.24 10.44
N GLU A 28 -19.29 8.39 11.46
CA GLU A 28 -17.87 8.73 11.28
C GLU A 28 -17.15 7.64 10.47
N TYR A 29 -17.39 6.37 10.79
CA TYR A 29 -16.82 5.25 10.06
C TYR A 29 -17.28 5.20 8.59
N SER A 30 -18.57 5.41 8.34
CA SER A 30 -19.10 5.51 6.97
C SER A 30 -18.51 6.69 6.19
N SER A 31 -18.24 7.82 6.86
CA SER A 31 -17.57 8.97 6.24
C SER A 31 -16.13 8.63 5.86
N LEU A 32 -15.41 7.92 6.72
CA LEU A 32 -14.06 7.44 6.46
C LEU A 32 -13.99 6.53 5.24
N LEU A 33 -14.87 5.51 5.16
CA LEU A 33 -14.90 4.59 4.01
C LEU A 33 -15.18 5.33 2.70
N ARG A 34 -16.08 6.32 2.72
CA ARG A 34 -16.33 7.19 1.58
C ARG A 34 -15.11 8.06 1.23
N GLY A 35 -14.35 8.51 2.23
CA GLY A 35 -13.09 9.22 2.03
C GLY A 35 -12.07 8.35 1.29
N MET A 36 -11.87 7.12 1.76
CA MET A 36 -10.96 6.16 1.11
C MET A 36 -11.41 5.82 -0.31
N ALA A 37 -12.71 5.61 -0.54
CA ALA A 37 -13.24 5.35 -1.88
C ALA A 37 -12.99 6.52 -2.86
N ARG A 38 -13.13 7.77 -2.39
CA ARG A 38 -12.80 8.96 -3.21
C ARG A 38 -11.31 9.06 -3.50
N ALA A 39 -10.46 8.75 -2.52
CA ALA A 39 -9.01 8.73 -2.73
C ALA A 39 -8.61 7.66 -3.76
N ALA A 40 -9.21 6.47 -3.70
CA ALA A 40 -9.03 5.43 -4.70
C ALA A 40 -9.53 5.86 -6.09
N GLU A 41 -10.63 6.59 -6.17
CA GLU A 41 -11.14 7.15 -7.42
C GLU A 41 -10.16 8.18 -8.04
N ASP A 42 -9.62 9.09 -7.22
CA ASP A 42 -8.60 10.04 -7.67
C ASP A 42 -7.34 9.30 -8.18
N TYR A 43 -6.90 8.27 -7.46
CA TYR A 43 -5.78 7.43 -7.88
C TYR A 43 -6.05 6.76 -9.25
N ASN A 44 -7.23 6.17 -9.42
CA ASN A 44 -7.63 5.50 -10.66
C ASN A 44 -7.77 6.47 -11.85
N ARG A 45 -8.03 7.75 -11.60
CA ARG A 45 -8.05 8.82 -12.62
C ARG A 45 -6.65 9.34 -12.96
N GLY A 46 -5.62 8.85 -12.28
CA GLY A 46 -4.23 9.29 -12.44
C GLY A 46 -3.88 10.53 -11.62
N ASP A 47 -4.80 11.04 -10.78
CA ASP A 47 -4.52 12.14 -9.85
C ASP A 47 -3.94 11.58 -8.54
N THR A 48 -2.71 11.06 -8.64
CA THR A 48 -2.02 10.39 -7.52
C THR A 48 -1.70 11.36 -6.38
N GLU A 49 -1.47 12.65 -6.66
CA GLU A 49 -1.23 13.64 -5.62
C GLU A 49 -2.49 13.90 -4.78
N SER A 50 -3.64 14.11 -5.43
CA SER A 50 -4.91 14.28 -4.71
C SER A 50 -5.27 13.04 -3.91
N ALA A 51 -5.07 11.85 -4.48
CA ALA A 51 -5.27 10.59 -3.78
C ALA A 51 -4.45 10.51 -2.49
N LEU A 52 -3.13 10.77 -2.59
CA LEU A 52 -2.24 10.74 -1.43
C LEU A 52 -2.66 11.75 -0.37
N ARG A 53 -2.97 13.00 -0.74
CA ARG A 53 -3.42 14.03 0.21
C ARG A 53 -4.68 13.60 0.97
N ARG A 54 -5.65 12.98 0.29
CA ARG A 54 -6.87 12.50 0.94
C ARG A 54 -6.59 11.38 1.91
N TYR A 55 -5.76 10.41 1.54
CA TYR A 55 -5.40 9.35 2.44
C TYR A 55 -4.61 9.87 3.65
N ASP A 56 -3.64 10.77 3.45
CA ASP A 56 -2.90 11.43 4.53
C ASP A 56 -3.83 12.16 5.52
N ASP A 57 -4.84 12.87 5.01
CA ASP A 57 -5.82 13.55 5.86
C ASP A 57 -6.67 12.56 6.67
N ILE A 58 -7.06 11.43 6.07
CA ILE A 58 -7.76 10.34 6.75
C ILE A 58 -6.85 9.75 7.85
N GLU A 59 -5.60 9.39 7.55
CA GLU A 59 -4.67 8.86 8.55
C GLU A 59 -4.46 9.86 9.69
N ARG A 60 -4.26 11.15 9.37
CA ARG A 60 -4.05 12.21 10.38
C ARG A 60 -5.24 12.32 11.32
N GLN A 61 -6.47 12.31 10.79
CA GLN A 61 -7.69 12.32 11.59
C GLN A 61 -7.77 11.09 12.49
N LEU A 62 -7.47 9.91 11.97
CA LEU A 62 -7.48 8.66 12.73
C LEU A 62 -6.45 8.63 13.86
N ARG A 63 -5.28 9.21 13.61
CA ARG A 63 -4.21 9.35 14.61
C ARG A 63 -4.55 10.39 15.68
N SER A 64 -5.11 11.55 15.31
CA SER A 64 -5.43 12.62 16.25
C SER A 64 -6.41 12.16 17.33
N PHE A 65 -7.37 11.32 16.97
CA PHE A 65 -8.34 10.76 17.92
C PHE A 65 -7.87 9.46 18.60
N ARG A 66 -6.66 8.97 18.29
CA ARG A 66 -6.17 7.62 18.69
C ARG A 66 -7.13 6.49 18.32
N VAL A 67 -7.98 6.71 17.32
CA VAL A 67 -9.03 5.76 16.92
C VAL A 67 -8.58 4.78 15.85
N ILE A 68 -7.38 4.95 15.29
CA ILE A 68 -6.82 4.04 14.28
C ILE A 68 -6.77 2.58 14.73
N ARG A 69 -6.69 2.33 16.05
CA ARG A 69 -6.71 0.98 16.64
C ARG A 69 -8.09 0.34 16.67
N PHE A 70 -9.16 1.14 16.59
CA PHE A 70 -10.55 0.67 16.62
C PHE A 70 -11.15 0.43 15.23
N ILE A 71 -10.47 0.85 14.17
CA ILE A 71 -10.83 0.51 12.79
C ILE A 71 -10.59 -0.99 12.58
N PRO A 72 -11.47 -1.68 11.83
CA PRO A 72 -11.20 -3.05 11.41
C PRO A 72 -9.82 -3.17 10.74
N GLY A 73 -9.12 -4.28 11.02
CA GLY A 73 -7.76 -4.47 10.53
C GLY A 73 -7.66 -4.47 9.00
N GLU A 74 -8.69 -4.94 8.31
CA GLU A 74 -8.76 -4.95 6.84
C GLU A 74 -8.76 -3.54 6.25
N ASP A 75 -9.65 -2.66 6.70
CA ASP A 75 -9.72 -1.28 6.21
C ASP A 75 -8.45 -0.49 6.54
N ARG A 76 -7.87 -0.71 7.72
CA ARG A 76 -6.58 -0.11 8.08
C ARG A 76 -5.46 -0.59 7.15
N ARG A 77 -5.41 -1.88 6.81
CA ARG A 77 -4.44 -2.43 5.86
C ARG A 77 -4.64 -1.82 4.47
N ILE A 78 -5.87 -1.70 3.99
CA ILE A 78 -6.19 -1.07 2.71
C ILE A 78 -5.71 0.38 2.69
N LEU A 79 -5.99 1.15 3.74
CA LEU A 79 -5.53 2.54 3.87
C LEU A 79 -4.01 2.65 3.71
N PHE A 80 -3.25 1.85 4.45
CA PHE A 80 -1.79 1.91 4.44
C PHE A 80 -1.20 1.42 3.12
N LEU A 81 -1.80 0.38 2.53
CA LEU A 81 -1.40 -0.17 1.25
C LEU A 81 -1.62 0.84 0.11
N ASP A 82 -2.77 1.50 0.07
CA ASP A 82 -3.09 2.48 -0.98
C ASP A 82 -2.27 3.77 -0.86
N GLU A 83 -1.93 4.19 0.36
CA GLU A 83 -0.98 5.28 0.58
C GLU A 83 0.40 4.94 0.07
N ALA A 84 0.92 3.75 0.44
CA ALA A 84 2.20 3.27 -0.07
C ALA A 84 2.20 3.15 -1.60
N ARG A 85 1.10 2.69 -2.20
CA ARG A 85 0.94 2.60 -3.66
C ARG A 85 0.94 3.97 -4.34
N SER A 86 0.31 4.96 -3.71
CA SER A 86 0.32 6.35 -4.18
C SER A 86 1.73 6.93 -4.13
N LEU A 87 2.46 6.71 -3.03
CA LEU A 87 3.85 7.13 -2.87
C LEU A 87 4.78 6.46 -3.89
N TYR A 88 4.64 5.15 -4.09
CA TYR A 88 5.36 4.40 -5.11
C TYR A 88 5.13 4.96 -6.52
N SER A 89 3.88 5.28 -6.87
CA SER A 89 3.53 5.84 -8.18
C SER A 89 4.14 7.24 -8.39
N LEU A 90 4.30 8.02 -7.32
CA LEU A 90 5.01 9.30 -7.36
C LEU A 90 6.54 9.14 -7.43
N GLY A 91 7.08 7.95 -7.16
CA GLY A 91 8.51 7.68 -7.07
C GLY A 91 9.11 8.00 -5.69
N ARG A 92 8.27 8.19 -4.67
CA ARG A 92 8.65 8.44 -3.29
C ARG A 92 8.84 7.10 -2.55
N TYR A 93 9.87 6.35 -2.95
CA TYR A 93 10.06 4.97 -2.52
C TYR A 93 10.36 4.82 -1.02
N ASP A 94 11.18 5.72 -0.46
CA ASP A 94 11.48 5.69 0.98
C ASP A 94 10.23 5.92 1.83
N ASP A 95 9.43 6.91 1.44
CA ASP A 95 8.15 7.19 2.10
C ASP A 95 7.18 6.00 1.96
N ALA A 96 7.16 5.33 0.80
CA ALA A 96 6.32 4.16 0.59
C ALA A 96 6.70 3.00 1.54
N LEU A 97 8.01 2.74 1.71
CA LEU A 97 8.51 1.74 2.67
C LEU A 97 8.14 2.11 4.10
N GLU A 98 8.38 3.35 4.52
CA GLU A 98 8.00 3.84 5.85
C GLU A 98 6.49 3.65 6.09
N ARG A 99 5.68 3.90 5.05
CA ARG A 99 4.23 3.81 5.14
C ARG A 99 3.75 2.38 5.36
N MET A 100 4.39 1.40 4.74
CA MET A 100 4.10 -0.02 4.92
C MET A 100 4.50 -0.50 6.32
N GLU A 101 5.64 -0.03 6.84
CA GLU A 101 6.12 -0.39 8.18
C GLU A 101 5.21 0.11 9.32
N ARG A 102 4.34 1.10 9.05
CA ARG A 102 3.34 1.54 10.04
C ARG A 102 2.30 0.47 10.35
N GLU A 103 2.05 -0.49 9.45
CA GLU A 103 1.14 -1.62 9.71
C GLU A 103 1.66 -2.50 10.85
N ASN A 104 2.99 -2.74 10.87
CA ASN A 104 3.68 -3.52 11.91
C ASN A 104 3.55 -2.91 13.33
N GLN A 105 3.15 -1.63 13.44
CA GLN A 105 2.87 -1.00 14.74
C GLN A 105 1.54 -1.45 15.36
N PHE A 106 0.67 -2.09 14.57
CA PHE A 106 -0.68 -2.50 14.98
C PHE A 106 -0.91 -4.00 14.84
N SER A 107 -0.23 -4.66 13.92
CA SER A 107 -0.21 -6.11 13.78
C SER A 107 1.18 -6.63 14.12
N ALA A 108 1.26 -7.73 14.88
CA ALA A 108 2.54 -8.40 15.12
C ALA A 108 3.11 -9.07 13.85
N MET A 109 2.29 -9.21 12.80
CA MET A 109 2.69 -9.81 11.52
C MET A 109 1.79 -9.32 10.38
N ILE A 110 2.41 -8.83 9.30
CA ILE A 110 1.71 -8.57 8.03
C ILE A 110 1.32 -9.93 7.42
N THR A 111 0.02 -10.20 7.33
CA THR A 111 -0.52 -11.44 6.74
C THR A 111 -1.12 -11.23 5.35
N ASP A 112 -0.91 -10.05 4.76
CA ASP A 112 -1.50 -9.66 3.49
C ASP A 112 -0.42 -9.58 2.41
N GLY A 113 -0.49 -10.51 1.44
CA GLY A 113 0.56 -10.70 0.44
C GLY A 113 0.79 -9.45 -0.42
N ARG A 114 -0.22 -8.57 -0.50
CA ARG A 114 -0.12 -7.30 -1.23
C ARG A 114 0.93 -6.36 -0.66
N PHE A 115 1.19 -6.41 0.65
CA PHE A 115 2.28 -5.63 1.27
C PHE A 115 3.64 -6.17 0.83
N SER A 116 3.83 -7.49 0.87
CA SER A 116 5.08 -8.10 0.41
C SER A 116 5.30 -7.86 -1.08
N LEU A 117 4.24 -7.96 -1.91
CA LEU A 117 4.29 -7.61 -3.33
C LEU A 117 4.76 -6.18 -3.54
N LEU A 118 4.10 -5.20 -2.89
CA LEU A 118 4.44 -3.80 -3.05
C LEU A 118 5.83 -3.48 -2.51
N ARG A 119 6.25 -4.12 -1.40
CA ARG A 119 7.59 -3.95 -0.85
C ARG A 119 8.67 -4.46 -1.80
N GLY A 120 8.48 -5.63 -2.40
CA GLY A 120 9.38 -6.15 -3.43
C GLY A 120 9.50 -5.20 -4.63
N ASP A 121 8.36 -4.70 -5.13
CA ASP A 121 8.31 -3.73 -6.22
C ASP A 121 9.05 -2.43 -5.90
N VAL A 122 8.82 -1.88 -4.70
CA VAL A 122 9.45 -0.65 -4.23
C VAL A 122 10.96 -0.84 -4.08
N THR A 123 11.38 -1.94 -3.47
CA THR A 123 12.80 -2.30 -3.25
C THR A 123 13.53 -2.44 -4.58
N PHE A 124 12.96 -3.21 -5.53
CA PHE A 124 13.55 -3.40 -6.85
C PHE A 124 13.65 -2.08 -7.63
N ARG A 125 12.59 -1.25 -7.66
CA ARG A 125 12.63 0.04 -8.35
C ARG A 125 13.63 1.01 -7.72
N LYS A 126 13.68 1.09 -6.40
CA LYS A 126 14.65 1.92 -5.70
C LYS A 126 16.08 1.46 -6.00
N GLY A 127 16.33 0.16 -5.97
CA GLY A 127 17.61 -0.44 -6.32
C GLY A 127 18.07 -0.13 -7.73
N THR A 128 17.19 -0.31 -8.72
CA THR A 128 17.49 0.00 -10.14
C THR A 128 17.79 1.48 -10.37
N ILE A 129 17.04 2.39 -9.76
CA ILE A 129 17.30 3.84 -9.85
C ILE A 129 18.63 4.20 -9.20
N ASN A 130 18.89 3.67 -8.00
CA ASN A 130 20.14 3.91 -7.31
C ASN A 130 21.31 3.38 -8.12
N ALA A 131 21.24 2.16 -8.66
CA ALA A 131 22.26 1.57 -9.51
C ALA A 131 22.49 2.35 -10.82
N GLY A 132 21.45 2.97 -11.37
CA GLY A 132 21.52 3.83 -12.56
C GLY A 132 22.24 5.17 -12.33
N ALA A 133 22.42 5.61 -11.08
CA ALA A 133 23.19 6.80 -10.78
C ALA A 133 24.68 6.56 -11.09
N ALA A 134 25.34 7.54 -11.73
CA ALA A 134 26.64 7.39 -12.42
C ALA A 134 27.87 6.99 -11.56
N LYS A 135 27.69 6.60 -10.31
CA LYS A 135 28.74 6.17 -9.35
C LYS A 135 28.31 5.02 -8.45
N SER A 136 27.23 4.31 -8.78
CA SER A 136 26.66 3.33 -7.87
C SER A 136 27.32 1.96 -8.03
N ASP A 137 27.55 1.33 -6.88
CA ASP A 137 28.08 -0.02 -6.77
C ASP A 137 27.08 -1.03 -7.35
N PRO A 138 27.48 -1.91 -8.29
CA PRO A 138 26.65 -3.01 -8.76
C PRO A 138 26.05 -3.86 -7.63
N GLN A 139 26.73 -3.95 -6.49
CA GLN A 139 26.24 -4.65 -5.29
C GLN A 139 24.89 -4.10 -4.80
N ILE A 140 24.63 -2.79 -4.97
CA ILE A 140 23.35 -2.17 -4.56
C ILE A 140 22.19 -2.76 -5.36
N LEU A 141 22.41 -3.06 -6.65
CA LEU A 141 21.38 -3.68 -7.48
C LEU A 141 21.16 -5.14 -7.10
N GLU A 142 22.24 -5.88 -6.85
CA GLU A 142 22.16 -7.28 -6.40
C GLU A 142 21.41 -7.44 -5.09
N ASP A 143 21.77 -6.63 -4.10
CA ASP A 143 21.14 -6.65 -2.78
C ASP A 143 19.65 -6.30 -2.89
N ALA A 144 19.30 -5.32 -3.74
CA ALA A 144 17.91 -4.95 -3.99
C ALA A 144 17.13 -6.03 -4.75
N ILE A 145 17.76 -6.73 -5.71
CA ILE A 145 17.18 -7.86 -6.43
C ILE A 145 16.89 -9.01 -5.45
N SER A 146 17.87 -9.38 -4.63
CA SER A 146 17.74 -10.44 -3.63
C SER A 146 16.63 -10.14 -2.62
N ALA A 147 16.61 -8.91 -2.07
CA ALA A 147 15.56 -8.48 -1.16
C ALA A 147 14.17 -8.44 -1.81
N ALA A 148 14.09 -7.98 -3.06
CA ALA A 148 12.83 -8.00 -3.80
C ALA A 148 12.34 -9.41 -4.10
N GLU A 149 13.24 -10.33 -4.43
CA GLU A 149 12.92 -11.75 -4.65
C GLU A 149 12.32 -12.38 -3.38
N ASP A 150 12.92 -12.14 -2.21
CA ASP A 150 12.43 -12.63 -0.93
C ASP A 150 11.02 -12.14 -0.62
N ASP A 151 10.76 -10.84 -0.84
CA ASP A 151 9.45 -10.23 -0.66
C ASP A 151 8.39 -10.76 -1.62
N LEU A 152 8.75 -10.94 -2.90
CA LEU A 152 7.85 -11.50 -3.91
C LEU A 152 7.55 -12.98 -3.63
N ARG A 153 8.54 -13.74 -3.15
CA ARG A 153 8.35 -15.12 -2.70
C ARG A 153 7.40 -15.18 -1.51
N GLU A 154 7.54 -14.26 -0.55
CA GLU A 154 6.62 -14.15 0.58
C GLU A 154 5.21 -13.76 0.13
N SER A 155 5.06 -12.85 -0.83
CA SER A 155 3.77 -12.55 -1.44
C SER A 155 3.11 -13.80 -2.03
N LEU A 156 3.86 -14.61 -2.79
CA LEU A 156 3.36 -15.84 -3.39
C LEU A 156 3.05 -16.93 -2.38
N ARG A 157 3.73 -16.95 -1.22
CA ARG A 157 3.42 -17.84 -0.11
C ARG A 157 2.04 -17.51 0.49
N GLN A 158 1.69 -16.22 0.54
CA GLN A 158 0.43 -15.74 1.09
C GLN A 158 -0.72 -15.77 0.07
N ASP A 159 -0.44 -15.46 -1.20
CA ASP A 159 -1.38 -15.56 -2.31
C ASP A 159 -0.73 -16.23 -3.54
N PRO A 160 -0.79 -17.57 -3.63
CA PRO A 160 -0.17 -18.33 -4.73
C PRO A 160 -0.80 -18.08 -6.11
N ASN A 161 -1.96 -17.44 -6.17
CA ASN A 161 -2.67 -17.19 -7.43
C ASN A 161 -2.47 -15.76 -7.94
N ASN A 162 -1.76 -14.91 -7.21
CA ASN A 162 -1.47 -13.55 -7.62
C ASN A 162 -0.63 -13.51 -8.89
N TRP A 163 -1.21 -13.01 -9.99
CA TRP A 163 -0.52 -12.95 -11.28
C TRP A 163 0.61 -11.91 -11.30
N ASP A 164 0.39 -10.75 -10.68
CA ASP A 164 1.39 -9.68 -10.62
C ASP A 164 2.63 -10.15 -9.84
N ALA A 165 2.44 -10.82 -8.71
CA ALA A 165 3.55 -11.37 -7.92
C ALA A 165 4.35 -12.42 -8.70
N LYS A 166 3.69 -13.30 -9.48
CA LYS A 166 4.37 -14.27 -10.34
C LYS A 166 5.19 -13.57 -11.42
N TYR A 167 4.57 -12.62 -12.10
CA TYR A 167 5.22 -11.88 -13.17
C TYR A 167 6.44 -11.10 -12.64
N ASN A 168 6.28 -10.38 -11.54
CA ASN A 168 7.36 -9.60 -10.94
C ASN A 168 8.48 -10.50 -10.40
N PHE A 169 8.16 -11.65 -9.80
CA PHE A 169 9.15 -12.63 -9.34
C PHE A 169 10.00 -13.16 -10.50
N GLU A 170 9.36 -13.59 -11.59
CA GLU A 170 10.08 -14.05 -12.79
C GLU A 170 10.90 -12.94 -13.43
N TYR A 171 10.39 -11.70 -13.42
CA TYR A 171 11.12 -10.55 -13.95
C TYR A 171 12.38 -10.25 -13.14
N VAL A 172 12.30 -10.23 -11.80
CA VAL A 172 13.45 -10.04 -10.91
C VAL A 172 14.50 -11.14 -11.13
N ASN A 173 14.07 -12.41 -11.21
CA ASN A 173 14.96 -13.54 -11.50
C ASN A 173 15.62 -13.46 -12.87
N TYR A 174 14.90 -12.96 -13.88
CA TYR A 174 15.46 -12.73 -15.21
C TYR A 174 16.59 -11.69 -15.15
N ILE A 175 16.36 -10.56 -14.46
CA ILE A 175 17.36 -9.50 -14.32
C ILE A 175 18.60 -10.00 -13.54
N GLN A 176 18.41 -10.77 -12.47
CA GLN A 176 19.51 -11.39 -11.73
C GLN A 176 20.40 -12.25 -12.64
N LYS A 177 19.78 -13.12 -13.45
CA LYS A 177 20.51 -13.98 -14.40
C LYS A 177 21.25 -13.18 -15.47
N GLN A 178 20.72 -12.03 -15.90
CA GLN A 178 21.43 -11.15 -16.83
C GLN A 178 22.64 -10.52 -16.14
N LEU A 179 22.49 -10.02 -14.91
CA LEU A 179 23.58 -9.42 -14.16
C LEU A 179 24.73 -10.40 -13.91
N GLU A 180 24.41 -11.65 -13.56
CA GLU A 180 25.42 -12.72 -13.40
C GLU A 180 26.16 -13.04 -14.70
N ARG A 181 25.48 -12.95 -15.86
CA ARG A 181 26.11 -13.13 -17.17
C ARG A 181 26.99 -11.95 -17.51
N ASP A 182 26.50 -10.72 -17.33
CA ASP A 182 27.23 -9.49 -17.59
C ASP A 182 28.51 -9.38 -16.75
N GLN A 183 28.48 -9.85 -15.51
CA GLN A 183 29.67 -9.95 -14.66
C GLN A 183 30.68 -10.99 -15.17
N LYS A 184 30.21 -12.12 -15.71
CA LYS A 184 31.06 -13.16 -16.29
C LYS A 184 31.62 -12.77 -17.66
N GLU A 185 30.88 -11.98 -18.43
CA GLU A 185 31.19 -11.62 -19.82
C GLU A 185 31.76 -10.19 -19.98
N GLY A 186 31.80 -9.39 -18.92
CA GLY A 186 32.42 -8.05 -18.89
C GLY A 186 31.65 -6.96 -19.66
N LEU A 187 30.37 -7.16 -19.97
CA LEU A 187 29.53 -6.24 -20.75
C LEU A 187 28.65 -5.38 -19.84
N LYS A 188 28.68 -4.05 -20.05
CA LYS A 188 27.84 -3.06 -19.35
C LYS A 188 26.50 -2.89 -20.06
N LEU A 189 25.39 -3.32 -19.48
CA LEU A 189 24.07 -2.74 -19.79
C LEU A 189 23.14 -2.73 -18.56
N LEU A 190 22.91 -1.54 -18.02
CA LEU A 190 21.71 -1.28 -17.22
C LEU A 190 20.54 -0.99 -18.17
N PRO A 191 19.36 -1.61 -17.99
CA PRO A 191 18.20 -1.28 -18.81
C PRO A 191 17.77 0.18 -18.57
N GLN A 192 17.60 0.94 -19.65
CA GLN A 192 16.97 2.27 -19.58
C GLN A 192 15.50 2.09 -19.16
N ILE A 193 15.16 2.63 -18.00
CA ILE A 193 13.78 2.68 -17.50
C ILE A 193 12.97 3.55 -18.47
N PRO A 194 11.80 3.10 -18.97
CA PRO A 194 10.94 3.96 -19.76
C PRO A 194 10.53 5.18 -18.92
N ASP A 195 10.83 6.37 -19.44
CA ASP A 195 10.45 7.63 -18.82
C ASP A 195 8.94 7.70 -18.52
N LYS A 196 8.60 8.42 -17.45
CA LYS A 196 7.22 8.63 -16.93
C LYS A 196 6.22 9.11 -18.01
N GLU A 197 6.68 9.58 -19.17
CA GLU A 197 5.85 10.09 -20.26
C GLU A 197 5.05 9.02 -21.03
N ASN A 198 5.42 7.74 -20.97
CA ASN A 198 4.75 6.69 -21.77
C ASN A 198 3.67 5.89 -21.05
N ARG A 199 3.32 6.21 -19.80
CA ARG A 199 2.21 5.52 -19.08
C ARG A 199 0.80 6.01 -19.43
N THR A 200 0.65 7.10 -20.20
CA THR A 200 -0.65 7.68 -20.57
C THR A 200 -1.22 7.19 -21.90
N LYS A 201 -0.71 6.10 -22.50
CA LYS A 201 -1.38 5.43 -23.63
C LYS A 201 -1.82 4.02 -23.28
N SER A 202 -2.83 3.94 -22.42
CA SER A 202 -3.67 2.75 -22.25
C SER A 202 -5.02 2.97 -22.95
N LEU A 203 -5.10 2.45 -24.18
CA LEU A 203 -6.25 1.84 -24.86
C LEU A 203 -7.62 2.56 -24.78
N SER A 204 -7.96 3.28 -25.84
CA SER A 204 -9.34 3.65 -26.19
C SER A 204 -10.15 2.39 -26.54
N PRO A 205 -11.30 2.11 -25.90
CA PRO A 205 -12.24 1.11 -26.39
C PRO A 205 -13.09 1.74 -27.51
N LYS A 206 -12.51 1.83 -28.71
CA LYS A 206 -13.31 1.79 -29.94
C LYS A 206 -12.91 0.52 -30.66
N GLN A 207 -13.74 -0.51 -30.48
CA GLN A 207 -14.04 -1.61 -31.41
C GLN A 207 -14.53 -2.82 -30.61
N LYS A 208 -15.83 -2.86 -30.35
CA LYS A 208 -16.59 -4.09 -30.51
C LYS A 208 -17.85 -3.73 -31.30
N THR A 209 -18.01 -4.46 -32.38
CA THR A 209 -19.10 -4.51 -33.36
C THR A 209 -20.47 -4.59 -32.73
#